data_AF-A0A3R9WMH5-F1
#
_entry.id   AF-A0A3R9WMH5-F1
#
_cell.length_a   1.000
_cell.length_b   1.000
_cell.length_c   1.000
_cell.angle_alpha   90.00
_cell.angle_beta   90.00
_cell.angle_gamma   90.00
#
_symmetry.space_group_name_H-M   'P 1'
#
loop_
_entity.id
_entity.type
_entity.pdbx_description
1 polymer ?
#
loop_
_entity_poly.entity_id
_entity_poly.type
_entity_poly.pdbx_seq_one_letter_code
_entity_poly.pdbx_strand_id
1 'polypeptide(L)'
;VPPSPTSGAAAPPLRGWPDLREILGRPGLRRVFAKPAHGSSASGVLAVETASGGRVRATTSVELTPSGALYNSLRLHRYEDEAAIAAIVDALAPDGLHVERWLPKASQHGRSADLRVVVVAGRATHAVVRTAAGPLTNLHLGGSRGDLAAVQAAVAAAGGSWRQALEVCERAAAVFPGTPCVGVDLLPAAGWRRFAVGEVNAFGDLLPGLAGLPGGPAEGTDTYGAQVAALPHP
;
A
#
# COMPACT_ATOMS: atom_id res chain seq x y z
N VAL A 1 9.08 -6.41 2.11
CA VAL A 1 8.66 -5.28 1.25
C VAL A 1 8.73 -5.71 -0.22
N PRO A 2 7.96 -5.11 -1.14
CA PRO A 2 8.14 -5.31 -2.58
C PRO A 2 9.57 -4.98 -3.03
N PRO A 3 10.16 -5.72 -3.98
CA PRO A 3 11.42 -5.32 -4.61
C PRO A 3 11.31 -3.94 -5.24
N SER A 4 12.30 -3.07 -5.00
CA SER A 4 12.32 -1.70 -5.52
C SER A 4 13.72 -1.36 -6.04
N PRO A 5 13.86 -0.93 -7.31
CA PRO A 5 15.15 -0.45 -7.83
C PRO A 5 15.53 0.95 -7.33
N THR A 6 14.59 1.68 -6.72
CA THR A 6 14.80 3.03 -6.16
C THR A 6 14.91 3.02 -4.64
N SER A 7 15.01 1.84 -4.02
CA SER A 7 15.19 1.68 -2.57
C SER A 7 16.66 1.85 -2.17
N GLY A 8 16.90 2.61 -1.10
CA GLY A 8 18.20 2.72 -0.44
C GLY A 8 18.96 3.99 -0.82
N ALA A 9 19.88 4.41 0.06
CA ALA A 9 20.58 5.70 -0.05
C ALA A 9 21.45 5.85 -1.31
N ALA A 10 21.88 4.74 -1.92
CA ALA A 10 22.70 4.72 -3.12
C ALA A 10 21.88 4.52 -4.41
N ALA A 11 20.57 4.35 -4.32
CA ALA A 11 19.75 4.16 -5.50
C ALA A 11 19.66 5.47 -6.30
N PRO A 12 19.82 5.43 -7.63
CA PRO A 12 19.69 6.63 -8.43
C PRO A 12 18.26 7.18 -8.33
N PRO A 13 18.09 8.51 -8.21
CA PRO A 13 16.76 9.10 -8.23
C PRO A 13 16.13 8.91 -9.62
N LEU A 14 14.84 8.65 -9.65
CA LEU A 14 14.05 8.66 -10.88
C LEU A 14 13.78 10.12 -11.26
N ARG A 15 14.26 10.54 -12.43
CA ARG A 15 14.19 11.93 -12.91
C ARG A 15 13.01 12.22 -13.82
N GLY A 16 12.36 11.18 -14.32
CA GLY A 16 11.18 11.30 -15.16
C GLY A 16 10.80 9.99 -15.84
N TRP A 17 9.97 10.10 -16.86
CA TRP A 17 9.46 9.00 -17.66
C TRP A 17 10.55 8.14 -18.30
N PRO A 18 11.63 8.68 -18.89
CA PRO A 18 12.68 7.83 -19.49
C PRO A 18 13.29 6.83 -18.50
N ASP A 19 13.54 7.27 -17.27
CA ASP A 19 14.07 6.41 -16.19
C ASP A 19 13.05 5.34 -15.79
N LEU A 20 11.77 5.71 -15.64
CA LEU A 20 10.71 4.75 -15.36
C LEU A 20 10.56 3.72 -16.49
N ARG A 21 10.72 4.17 -17.74
CA ARG A 21 10.66 3.32 -18.93
C ARG A 21 11.78 2.30 -18.97
N GLU A 22 12.99 2.71 -18.60
CA GLU A 22 14.13 1.80 -18.45
C GLU A 22 13.87 0.77 -17.36
N ILE A 23 13.36 1.21 -16.20
CA ILE A 23 12.98 0.31 -15.11
C ILE A 23 11.94 -0.72 -15.57
N LEU A 24 10.91 -0.29 -16.31
CA LEU A 24 9.87 -1.15 -16.86
C LEU A 24 10.42 -2.18 -17.86
N GLY A 25 11.56 -1.91 -18.49
CA GLY A 25 12.26 -2.83 -19.38
C GLY A 25 13.01 -3.96 -18.66
N ARG A 26 13.28 -3.81 -17.35
CA ARG A 26 14.06 -4.79 -16.59
C ARG A 26 13.26 -6.07 -16.30
N PRO A 27 13.91 -7.26 -16.23
CA PRO A 27 13.25 -8.52 -15.92
C PRO A 27 12.46 -8.45 -14.59
N GLY A 28 11.20 -8.87 -14.64
CA GLY A 28 10.31 -8.88 -13.46
C GLY A 28 9.69 -7.53 -13.08
N LEU A 29 10.00 -6.43 -13.79
CA LEU A 29 9.51 -5.07 -13.53
C LEU A 29 8.58 -4.54 -14.63
N ARG A 30 7.96 -5.44 -15.41
CA ARG A 30 6.94 -5.06 -16.41
C ARG A 30 5.69 -4.38 -15.82
N ARG A 31 5.49 -4.52 -14.52
CA ARG A 31 4.43 -3.89 -13.73
C ARG A 31 5.01 -3.34 -12.45
N VAL A 32 4.79 -2.05 -12.19
CA VAL A 32 5.32 -1.33 -11.03
C VAL A 32 4.28 -0.38 -10.44
N PHE A 33 4.45 -0.03 -9.18
CA PHE A 33 3.87 1.18 -8.62
C PHE A 33 4.94 2.27 -8.60
N ALA A 34 4.65 3.45 -9.10
CA ALA A 34 5.44 4.66 -8.86
C ALA A 34 4.67 5.52 -7.83
N LYS A 35 5.33 5.88 -6.74
CA LYS A 35 4.72 6.56 -5.59
C LYS A 35 5.57 7.76 -5.19
N PRO A 36 4.99 8.95 -4.92
CA PRO A 36 5.70 10.02 -4.26
C PRO A 36 6.24 9.53 -2.91
N ALA A 37 7.48 9.89 -2.57
CA ALA A 37 8.14 9.47 -1.34
C ALA A 37 7.41 9.98 -0.08
N HIS A 38 6.68 11.09 -0.21
CA HIS A 38 5.94 11.75 0.85
C HIS A 38 4.46 11.91 0.45
N GLY A 39 3.75 10.79 0.32
CA GLY A 39 2.35 10.74 -0.09
C GLY A 39 1.37 10.41 1.05
N SER A 40 0.09 10.69 0.80
CA SER A 40 -1.03 10.19 1.63
C SER A 40 -2.21 9.83 0.74
N SER A 41 -3.09 8.95 1.21
CA SER A 41 -4.34 8.57 0.52
C SER A 41 -4.15 8.04 -0.91
N ALA A 42 -2.99 7.45 -1.20
CA ALA A 42 -2.58 7.04 -2.55
C ALA A 42 -2.56 8.18 -3.60
N SER A 43 -2.52 9.44 -3.14
CA SER A 43 -2.38 10.61 -4.01
C SER A 43 -1.06 10.55 -4.79
N GLY A 44 -1.12 10.79 -6.09
CA GLY A 44 0.08 10.73 -6.94
C GLY A 44 0.62 9.32 -7.18
N VAL A 45 -0.05 8.25 -6.71
CA VAL A 45 0.40 6.87 -6.98
C VAL A 45 -0.07 6.42 -8.36
N LEU A 46 0.84 5.85 -9.14
CA LEU A 46 0.56 5.26 -10.44
C LEU A 46 0.84 3.75 -10.40
N ALA A 47 -0.15 2.93 -10.75
CA ALA A 47 0.06 1.53 -11.11
C ALA A 47 0.36 1.45 -12.61
N VAL A 48 1.63 1.31 -12.97
CA VAL A 48 2.10 1.35 -14.37
C VAL A 48 2.43 -0.06 -14.84
N GLU A 49 2.02 -0.39 -16.06
CA GLU A 49 2.35 -1.66 -16.70
C GLU A 49 2.65 -1.51 -18.19
N THR A 50 3.44 -2.45 -18.69
CA THR A 50 3.81 -2.52 -20.10
C THR A 50 3.41 -3.88 -20.68
N ALA A 51 2.78 -3.86 -21.86
CA ALA A 51 2.41 -5.06 -22.60
C ALA A 51 3.40 -5.38 -23.74
N SER A 52 3.15 -6.47 -24.46
CA SER A 52 3.85 -6.74 -25.72
C SER A 52 3.62 -5.61 -26.74
N GLY A 53 4.65 -5.34 -27.55
CA GLY A 53 4.62 -4.25 -28.54
C GLY A 53 4.82 -2.85 -27.95
N GLY A 54 5.40 -2.73 -26.76
CA GLY A 54 5.77 -1.44 -26.15
C GLY A 54 4.63 -0.69 -25.47
N ARG A 55 3.36 -1.07 -25.70
CA ARG A 55 2.19 -0.40 -25.09
C ARG A 55 2.31 -0.24 -23.57
N VAL A 56 1.89 0.92 -23.08
CA VAL A 56 1.93 1.30 -21.67
C VAL A 56 0.53 1.62 -21.19
N ARG A 57 0.25 1.27 -19.94
CA ARG A 57 -0.97 1.69 -19.23
C ARG A 57 -0.60 2.17 -17.84
N ALA A 58 -1.29 3.20 -17.36
CA ALA A 58 -1.24 3.61 -15.96
C ALA A 58 -2.65 3.72 -15.37
N THR A 59 -2.83 3.23 -14.15
CA THR A 59 -4.04 3.46 -13.34
C THR A 59 -3.66 4.33 -12.14
N THR A 60 -4.32 5.46 -11.95
CA THR A 60 -3.99 6.46 -10.91
C THR A 60 -5.22 7.29 -10.54
N SER A 61 -5.20 7.98 -9.41
CA SER A 61 -6.21 9.02 -9.09
C SER A 61 -5.85 10.41 -9.63
N VAL A 62 -4.64 10.55 -10.17
CA VAL A 62 -4.17 11.79 -10.78
C VAL A 62 -4.97 12.07 -12.06
N GLU A 63 -5.56 13.25 -12.10
CA GLU A 63 -6.19 13.82 -13.28
C GLU A 63 -5.26 14.88 -13.87
N LEU A 64 -4.88 14.69 -15.12
CA LEU A 64 -4.11 15.65 -15.91
C LEU A 64 -5.05 16.57 -16.68
N THR A 65 -4.97 17.88 -16.45
CA THR A 65 -5.78 18.86 -17.20
C THR A 65 -5.14 19.19 -18.55
N PRO A 66 -5.90 19.78 -19.50
CA PRO A 66 -5.34 20.30 -20.75
C PRO A 66 -4.23 21.34 -20.57
N SER A 67 -4.20 22.04 -19.44
CA SER A 67 -3.14 23.00 -19.09
C SER A 67 -1.88 22.35 -18.50
N GLY A 68 -1.88 21.03 -18.29
CA GLY A 68 -0.76 20.28 -17.70
C GLY A 68 -0.77 20.24 -16.17
N ALA A 69 -1.80 20.76 -15.51
CA ALA A 69 -1.92 20.71 -14.06
C ALA A 69 -2.39 19.32 -13.59
N LEU A 70 -1.93 18.91 -12.41
CA LEU A 70 -2.29 17.63 -11.79
C LEU A 70 -3.25 17.85 -10.62
N TYR A 71 -4.33 17.07 -10.59
CA TYR A 71 -5.29 17.05 -9.47
C TYR A 71 -5.46 15.64 -8.93
N ASN A 72 -5.62 15.50 -7.61
CA ASN A 72 -6.13 14.26 -7.05
C ASN A 72 -7.66 14.27 -7.09
N SER A 73 -8.22 13.60 -8.09
CA SER A 73 -9.67 13.55 -8.30
C SER A 73 -10.41 12.61 -7.33
N LEU A 74 -9.66 11.81 -6.55
CA LEU A 74 -10.14 10.67 -5.76
C LEU A 74 -10.87 9.58 -6.58
N ARG A 75 -10.94 9.74 -7.91
CA ARG A 75 -11.48 8.76 -8.85
C ARG A 75 -10.33 8.12 -9.60
N LEU A 76 -10.42 6.81 -9.84
CA LEU A 76 -9.41 6.12 -10.63
C LEU A 76 -9.60 6.42 -12.11
N HIS A 77 -8.54 6.94 -12.71
CA HIS A 77 -8.36 7.15 -14.15
C HIS A 77 -7.44 6.08 -14.72
N ARG A 78 -7.66 5.74 -15.99
CA ARG A 78 -6.81 4.83 -16.76
C ARG A 78 -6.28 5.57 -17.97
N TYR A 79 -4.97 5.74 -18.01
CA TYR A 79 -4.25 6.33 -19.13
C TYR A 79 -3.61 5.23 -19.97
N GLU A 80 -3.80 5.31 -21.29
CA GLU A 80 -3.16 4.43 -22.28
C GLU A 80 -2.32 5.22 -23.30
N ASP A 81 -2.43 6.55 -23.28
CA ASP A 81 -1.53 7.45 -24.00
C ASP A 81 -0.21 7.60 -23.23
N GLU A 82 0.88 7.19 -23.85
CA GLU A 82 2.22 7.25 -23.24
C GLU A 82 2.66 8.70 -22.98
N ALA A 83 2.23 9.67 -23.80
CA ALA A 83 2.57 11.07 -23.59
C ALA A 83 1.90 11.64 -22.32
N ALA A 84 0.62 11.34 -22.10
CA ALA A 84 -0.07 11.69 -20.86
C ALA A 84 0.56 11.01 -19.63
N ILE A 85 0.92 9.73 -19.72
CA ILE A 85 1.60 9.01 -18.64
C ILE A 85 2.95 9.66 -18.33
N ALA A 86 3.72 10.00 -19.38
CA ALA A 86 5.01 10.66 -19.24
C ALA A 86 4.88 12.01 -18.53
N ALA A 87 3.93 12.85 -18.96
CA ALA A 87 3.68 14.16 -18.36
C ALA A 87 3.36 14.06 -16.85
N ILE A 88 2.54 13.09 -16.44
CA ILE A 88 2.25 12.87 -15.02
C ILE A 88 3.51 12.45 -14.26
N VAL A 89 4.29 11.50 -14.79
CA VAL A 89 5.51 11.01 -14.14
C VAL A 89 6.56 12.11 -14.03
N ASP A 90 6.77 12.89 -15.09
CA ASP A 90 7.74 13.99 -15.14
C ASP A 90 7.36 15.10 -14.16
N ALA A 91 6.08 15.41 -14.01
CA ALA A 91 5.60 16.40 -13.07
C ALA A 91 5.74 15.95 -11.60
N LEU A 92 5.65 14.64 -11.32
CA LEU A 92 5.80 14.08 -9.96
C LEU A 92 7.25 13.70 -9.61
N ALA A 93 8.14 13.53 -10.59
CA ALA A 93 9.52 13.13 -10.36
C ALA A 93 10.31 14.06 -9.40
N PRO A 94 10.13 15.40 -9.42
CA PRO A 94 10.79 16.30 -8.50
C PRO A 94 10.49 16.03 -7.01
N ASP A 95 9.32 15.45 -6.69
CA ASP A 95 8.95 15.08 -5.32
C ASP A 95 9.61 13.77 -4.84
N GLY A 96 10.39 13.13 -5.71
CA GLY A 96 11.01 11.84 -5.48
C GLY A 96 10.02 10.70 -5.67
N LEU A 97 10.18 9.93 -6.75
CA LEU A 97 9.36 8.75 -6.99
C LEU A 97 10.03 7.47 -6.51
N HIS A 98 9.36 6.80 -5.58
CA HIS A 98 9.67 5.45 -5.17
C HIS A 98 8.95 4.45 -6.08
N VAL A 99 9.72 3.58 -6.75
CA VAL A 99 9.22 2.57 -7.68
C VAL A 99 9.30 1.19 -7.04
N GLU A 100 8.19 0.49 -6.98
CA GLU A 100 8.07 -0.85 -6.41
C GLU A 100 7.56 -1.82 -7.46
N ARG A 101 8.05 -3.05 -7.44
CA ARG A 101 7.45 -4.14 -8.21
C ARG A 101 5.99 -4.31 -7.79
N TRP A 102 5.09 -4.30 -8.76
CA TRP A 102 3.67 -4.57 -8.51
C TRP A 102 3.48 -6.06 -8.20
N LEU A 103 3.28 -6.36 -6.92
CA LEU A 103 3.01 -7.72 -6.44
C LEU A 103 1.56 -8.15 -6.76
N PRO A 104 1.33 -9.35 -7.31
CA PRO A 104 -0.01 -9.89 -7.44
C PRO A 104 -0.57 -10.17 -6.04
N LYS A 105 -1.54 -9.36 -5.64
CA LYS A 105 -2.22 -9.48 -4.35
C LYS A 105 -3.21 -10.64 -4.36
N ALA A 106 -3.46 -11.20 -3.18
CA ALA A 106 -4.60 -12.06 -2.97
C ALA A 106 -5.90 -11.29 -3.22
N SER A 107 -6.99 -12.03 -3.42
CA SER A 107 -8.30 -11.46 -3.67
C SER A 107 -9.34 -12.05 -2.72
N GLN A 108 -10.34 -11.24 -2.39
CA GLN A 108 -11.55 -11.65 -1.69
C GLN A 108 -12.75 -11.28 -2.57
N HIS A 109 -13.60 -12.27 -2.87
CA HIS A 109 -14.75 -12.11 -3.79
C HIS A 109 -14.39 -11.47 -5.14
N GLY A 110 -13.27 -11.89 -5.74
CA GLY A 110 -12.79 -11.37 -7.02
C GLY A 110 -12.19 -9.95 -6.98
N ARG A 111 -12.12 -9.32 -5.80
CA ARG A 111 -11.52 -8.00 -5.60
C ARG A 111 -10.14 -8.14 -4.96
N SER A 112 -9.17 -7.36 -5.42
CA SER A 112 -7.83 -7.33 -4.80
C SER A 112 -7.94 -6.92 -3.34
N ALA A 113 -7.18 -7.57 -2.46
CA ALA A 113 -7.22 -7.33 -1.02
C ALA A 113 -5.84 -6.93 -0.46
N ASP A 114 -5.83 -5.96 0.45
CA ASP A 114 -4.74 -5.72 1.40
C ASP A 114 -5.30 -5.61 2.83
N LEU A 115 -4.41 -5.50 3.81
CA LEU A 115 -4.79 -5.23 5.19
C LEU A 115 -4.12 -3.95 5.69
N ARG A 116 -4.88 -3.14 6.42
CA ARG A 116 -4.35 -2.09 7.29
C ARG A 116 -4.33 -2.64 8.71
N VAL A 117 -3.13 -2.84 9.26
CA VAL A 117 -2.91 -3.35 10.62
C VAL A 117 -2.34 -2.22 11.48
N VAL A 118 -3.02 -1.87 12.57
CA VAL A 118 -2.51 -0.88 13.53
C VAL A 118 -1.69 -1.61 14.60
N VAL A 119 -0.45 -1.17 14.78
CA VAL A 119 0.46 -1.68 15.81
C VAL A 119 0.67 -0.58 16.84
N VAL A 120 0.35 -0.85 18.10
CA VAL A 120 0.50 0.07 19.23
C VAL A 120 1.42 -0.57 20.25
N ALA A 121 2.41 0.16 20.77
CA ALA A 121 3.41 -0.35 21.70
C ALA A 121 4.05 -1.68 21.25
N GLY A 122 4.34 -1.78 19.95
CA GLY A 122 4.95 -2.97 19.35
C GLY A 122 4.02 -4.18 19.17
N ARG A 123 2.73 -4.07 19.48
CA ARG A 123 1.75 -5.16 19.36
C ARG A 123 0.67 -4.83 18.35
N ALA A 124 0.32 -5.79 17.48
CA ALA A 124 -0.80 -5.61 16.56
C ALA A 124 -2.12 -5.56 17.35
N THR A 125 -2.87 -4.46 17.18
CA THR A 125 -4.09 -4.17 17.96
C THR A 125 -5.35 -4.23 17.12
N HIS A 126 -5.31 -3.74 15.88
CA HIS A 126 -6.45 -3.67 14.99
C HIS A 126 -6.04 -4.14 13.59
N ALA A 127 -6.98 -4.73 12.85
CA ALA A 127 -6.77 -5.05 11.44
C ALA A 127 -8.07 -4.84 10.65
N VAL A 128 -7.97 -4.18 9.50
CA VAL A 128 -9.08 -4.07 8.54
C VAL A 128 -8.60 -4.55 7.17
N VAL A 129 -9.43 -5.34 6.51
CA VAL A 129 -9.22 -5.75 5.12
C VAL A 129 -9.74 -4.64 4.22
N ARG A 130 -8.96 -4.20 3.24
CA ARG A 130 -9.43 -3.26 2.21
C ARG A 130 -9.44 -3.96 0.86
N THR A 131 -10.54 -3.83 0.13
CA THR A 131 -10.73 -4.47 -1.18
C THR A 131 -11.09 -3.49 -2.28
N ALA A 132 -10.57 -3.71 -3.49
CA ALA A 132 -10.88 -2.91 -4.66
C ALA A 132 -10.92 -3.76 -5.94
N ALA A 133 -11.64 -3.27 -6.96
CA ALA A 133 -11.66 -3.90 -8.27
C ALA A 133 -10.30 -3.77 -9.00
N GLY A 134 -9.57 -2.69 -8.71
CA GLY A 134 -8.27 -2.39 -9.32
C GLY A 134 -7.08 -2.64 -8.40
N PRO A 135 -5.87 -2.24 -8.84
CA PRO A 135 -4.64 -2.41 -8.06
C PRO A 135 -4.58 -1.56 -6.79
N LEU A 136 -5.23 -0.39 -6.80
CA LEU A 136 -5.22 0.57 -5.70
C LEU A 136 -6.41 0.26 -4.78
N THR A 137 -6.10 -0.21 -3.56
CA THR A 137 -7.06 -0.70 -2.55
C THR A 137 -7.44 0.33 -1.49
N ASN A 138 -6.97 1.58 -1.64
CA ASN A 138 -7.26 2.65 -0.71
C ASN A 138 -8.77 2.93 -0.61
N LEU A 139 -9.30 3.06 0.62
CA LEU A 139 -10.73 3.29 0.86
C LEU A 139 -11.20 4.65 0.31
N HIS A 140 -10.32 5.65 0.22
CA HIS A 140 -10.64 6.97 -0.35
C HIS A 140 -10.80 6.93 -1.88
N LEU A 141 -10.37 5.84 -2.54
CA LEU A 141 -10.45 5.65 -3.99
C LEU A 141 -11.58 4.67 -4.39
N GLY A 142 -12.63 4.58 -3.58
CA GLY A 142 -13.76 3.66 -3.80
C GLY A 142 -13.51 2.22 -3.35
N GLY A 143 -12.46 2.00 -2.55
CA GLY A 143 -12.25 0.73 -1.85
C GLY A 143 -13.35 0.43 -0.83
N SER A 144 -13.46 -0.82 -0.39
CA SER A 144 -14.45 -1.25 0.58
C SER A 144 -13.82 -2.13 1.65
N ARG A 145 -14.38 -2.14 2.87
CA ARG A 145 -13.94 -3.08 3.90
C ARG A 145 -14.28 -4.50 3.48
N GLY A 146 -13.33 -5.41 3.64
CA GLY A 146 -13.51 -6.84 3.45
C GLY A 146 -13.79 -7.56 4.76
N ASP A 147 -13.93 -8.88 4.67
CA ASP A 147 -14.14 -9.77 5.81
C ASP A 147 -12.80 -10.31 6.34
N LEU A 148 -12.45 -9.94 7.57
CA LEU A 148 -11.23 -10.40 8.24
C LEU A 148 -11.26 -11.90 8.57
N ALA A 149 -12.42 -12.45 8.94
CA ALA A 149 -12.55 -13.86 9.26
C ALA A 149 -12.32 -14.72 8.00
N ALA A 150 -12.84 -14.28 6.85
CA ALA A 150 -12.55 -14.91 5.57
C ALA A 150 -11.05 -14.86 5.20
N VAL A 151 -10.34 -13.78 5.55
CA VAL A 151 -8.87 -13.73 5.39
C VAL A 151 -8.19 -14.75 6.30
N GLN A 152 -8.55 -14.83 7.58
CA GLN A 152 -7.98 -15.79 8.51
C GLN A 152 -8.20 -17.24 8.05
N ALA A 153 -9.41 -17.56 7.59
CA ALA A 153 -9.75 -18.86 7.02
C ALA A 153 -8.94 -19.16 5.76
N ALA A 154 -8.78 -18.20 4.85
CA ALA A 154 -7.99 -18.37 3.63
C ALA A 154 -6.50 -18.58 3.92
N VAL A 155 -5.94 -17.86 4.90
CA VAL A 155 -4.56 -18.04 5.37
C VAL A 155 -4.38 -19.43 5.96
N ALA A 156 -5.30 -19.88 6.82
CA ALA A 156 -5.27 -21.22 7.42
C ALA A 156 -5.37 -22.33 6.36
N ALA A 157 -6.32 -22.21 5.42
CA ALA A 157 -6.50 -23.15 4.32
C ALA A 157 -5.26 -23.22 3.40
N ALA A 158 -4.50 -22.13 3.29
CA ALA A 158 -3.24 -22.08 2.56
C ALA A 158 -2.06 -22.67 3.34
N GLY A 159 -2.26 -23.13 4.58
CA GLY A 159 -1.22 -23.65 5.48
C GLY A 159 -0.40 -22.54 6.16
N GLY A 160 -0.87 -21.30 6.12
CA GLY A 160 -0.25 -20.15 6.77
C GLY A 160 -0.78 -19.92 8.19
N SER A 161 -0.20 -18.93 8.87
CA SER A 161 -0.64 -18.51 10.20
C SER A 161 -1.03 -17.04 10.20
N TRP A 162 -2.24 -16.74 10.69
CA TRP A 162 -2.66 -15.36 10.92
C TRP A 162 -1.72 -14.64 11.90
N ARG A 163 -1.23 -15.35 12.92
CA ARG A 163 -0.24 -14.82 13.87
C ARG A 163 1.03 -14.38 13.17
N GLN A 164 1.54 -15.16 12.21
CA GLN A 164 2.71 -14.77 11.41
C GLN A 164 2.45 -13.51 10.57
N ALA A 165 1.23 -13.31 10.07
CA ALA A 165 0.87 -12.08 9.37
C ALA A 165 0.96 -10.86 10.30
N LEU A 166 0.47 -10.98 11.54
CA LEU A 166 0.59 -9.94 12.56
C LEU A 166 2.05 -9.68 12.97
N GLU A 167 2.83 -10.74 13.17
CA GLU A 167 4.27 -10.63 13.50
C GLU A 167 5.07 -9.90 12.41
N VAL A 168 4.69 -10.02 11.14
CA VAL A 168 5.31 -9.23 10.05
C VAL A 168 5.09 -7.73 10.29
N CYS A 169 3.88 -7.34 10.69
CA CYS A 169 3.55 -5.95 11.01
C CYS A 169 4.27 -5.46 12.27
N GLU A 170 4.32 -6.28 13.32
CA GLU A 170 5.04 -5.96 14.56
C GLU A 170 6.55 -5.78 14.31
N ARG A 171 7.17 -6.66 13.50
CA ARG A 171 8.57 -6.49 13.09
C ARG A 171 8.79 -5.24 12.25
N ALA A 172 7.84 -4.85 11.41
CA ALA A 172 7.93 -3.61 10.65
C ALA A 172 7.86 -2.39 11.58
N ALA A 173 6.98 -2.41 12.59
CA ALA A 173 6.88 -1.37 13.61
C ALA A 173 8.17 -1.24 14.44
N ALA A 174 8.82 -2.37 14.76
CA ALA A 174 10.06 -2.38 15.55
C ALA A 174 11.25 -1.64 14.88
N VAL A 175 11.19 -1.39 13.57
CA VAL A 175 12.18 -0.56 12.85
C VAL A 175 12.04 0.93 13.20
N PHE A 176 10.91 1.34 13.81
CA PHE A 176 10.62 2.71 14.21
C PHE A 176 10.44 2.81 15.74
N PRO A 177 11.50 2.59 16.54
CA PRO A 177 11.39 2.51 18.00
C PRO A 177 10.93 3.81 18.69
N GLY A 178 11.06 4.95 18.02
CA GLY A 178 10.59 6.25 18.50
C GLY A 178 9.10 6.52 18.24
N THR A 179 8.40 5.60 17.57
CA THR A 179 7.00 5.78 17.17
C THR A 179 6.10 4.81 17.94
N PRO A 180 5.26 5.29 18.87
CA PRO A 180 4.45 4.42 19.74
C PRO A 180 3.31 3.71 19.00
N CYS A 181 2.91 4.21 17.82
CA CYS A 181 1.82 3.66 17.02
C CYS A 181 2.10 3.79 15.52
N VAL A 182 1.90 2.71 14.77
CA VAL A 182 2.02 2.73 13.30
C VAL A 182 0.87 2.00 12.62
N GLY A 183 0.48 2.48 11.43
CA GLY A 183 -0.45 1.81 10.53
C GLY A 183 0.33 1.09 9.43
N VAL A 184 0.32 -0.24 9.44
CA VAL A 184 1.05 -1.06 8.47
C VAL A 184 0.11 -1.51 7.36
N ASP A 185 0.44 -1.20 6.11
CA ASP A 185 -0.20 -1.80 4.94
C ASP A 185 0.47 -3.14 4.63
N LEU A 186 -0.25 -4.22 4.91
CA LEU A 186 0.18 -5.59 4.65
C LEU A 186 -0.45 -6.10 3.35
N LEU A 187 0.39 -6.47 2.39
CA LEU A 187 0.02 -6.97 1.08
C LEU A 187 0.10 -8.51 1.09
N PRO A 188 -1.04 -9.23 1.14
CA PRO A 188 -1.04 -10.67 0.98
C PRO A 188 -0.73 -11.01 -0.48
N ALA A 189 0.27 -11.84 -0.73
CA ALA A 189 0.54 -12.38 -2.06
C ALA A 189 -0.60 -13.33 -2.49
N ALA A 190 -0.79 -13.48 -3.79
CA ALA A 190 -1.73 -14.47 -4.35
C ALA A 190 -1.60 -15.83 -3.65
N GLY A 191 -2.74 -16.38 -3.21
CA GLY A 191 -2.81 -17.63 -2.45
C GLY A 191 -2.61 -17.50 -0.94
N TRP A 192 -2.52 -16.29 -0.36
CA TRP A 192 -2.54 -16.04 1.09
C TRP A 192 -1.39 -16.65 1.92
N ARG A 193 -0.31 -17.10 1.27
CA ARG A 193 0.83 -17.77 1.93
C ARG A 193 1.97 -16.85 2.36
N ARG A 194 2.09 -15.68 1.72
CA ARG A 194 3.19 -14.75 1.93
C ARG A 194 2.63 -13.35 2.06
N PHE A 195 3.30 -12.53 2.86
CA PHE A 195 2.90 -11.16 3.11
C PHE A 195 4.09 -10.23 2.89
N ALA A 196 3.83 -9.07 2.31
CA ALA A 196 4.81 -8.01 2.15
C ALA A 196 4.28 -6.72 2.78
N VAL A 197 5.12 -6.01 3.52
CA VAL A 197 4.79 -4.65 3.95
C VAL A 197 4.89 -3.71 2.74
N GLY A 198 3.80 -3.02 2.43
CA GLY A 198 3.70 -2.07 1.33
C GLY A 198 3.92 -0.62 1.75
N GLU A 199 3.54 -0.25 2.98
CA GLU A 199 3.72 1.09 3.56
C GLU A 199 3.63 0.99 5.09
N VAL A 200 4.29 1.90 5.80
CA VAL A 200 4.13 2.11 7.24
C VAL A 200 3.82 3.58 7.49
N ASN A 201 2.62 3.86 8.01
CA ASN A 201 2.19 5.18 8.44
C ASN A 201 2.60 5.42 9.91
N ALA A 202 3.29 6.52 10.18
CA ALA A 202 3.85 6.82 11.50
C ALA A 202 2.83 7.32 12.55
N PHE A 203 1.58 7.53 12.17
CA PHE A 203 0.53 8.08 13.06
C PHE A 203 -0.55 7.05 13.39
N GLY A 204 -0.31 5.77 13.10
CA GLY A 204 -1.34 4.75 13.22
C GLY A 204 -2.37 4.86 12.12
N ASP A 205 -3.63 4.72 12.52
CA ASP A 205 -4.78 5.00 11.66
C ASP A 205 -6.01 5.28 12.53
N LEU A 206 -6.97 6.00 11.95
CA LEU A 206 -8.32 6.08 12.48
C LEU A 206 -9.18 5.08 11.71
N LEU A 207 -9.67 4.06 12.41
CA LEU A 207 -10.53 3.02 11.82
C LEU A 207 -11.93 3.07 12.46
N PRO A 208 -12.83 3.97 12.01
CA PRO A 208 -14.12 4.17 12.65
C PRO A 208 -14.94 2.88 12.74
N GLY A 209 -15.55 2.61 13.89
CA GLY A 209 -16.40 1.44 14.11
C GLY A 209 -15.66 0.10 14.05
N LEU A 210 -14.33 0.09 14.23
CA LEU A 210 -13.53 -1.12 14.34
C LEU A 210 -12.99 -1.24 15.78
N ALA A 211 -13.31 -2.35 16.43
CA ALA A 211 -12.74 -2.69 17.74
C ALA A 211 -11.41 -3.44 17.57
N GLY A 212 -10.60 -3.44 18.63
CA GLY A 212 -9.37 -4.21 18.69
C GLY A 212 -9.60 -5.71 18.53
N LEU A 213 -8.55 -6.39 18.07
CA LEU A 213 -8.54 -7.82 17.80
C LEU A 213 -8.90 -8.61 19.09
N PRO A 214 -9.78 -9.63 18.99
CA PRO A 214 -10.13 -10.48 20.11
C PRO A 214 -8.91 -11.16 20.75
N GLY A 215 -8.87 -11.22 22.08
CA GLY A 215 -7.74 -11.75 22.86
C GLY A 215 -6.46 -10.91 22.76
N GLY A 216 -6.51 -9.73 22.14
CA GLY A 216 -5.41 -8.80 21.99
C GLY A 216 -5.35 -7.73 23.08
N PRO A 217 -4.28 -6.92 23.12
CA PRO A 217 -4.10 -5.89 24.15
C PRO A 217 -5.06 -4.69 24.04
N ALA A 218 -5.88 -4.64 23.00
CA ALA A 218 -6.82 -3.56 22.70
C ALA A 218 -8.26 -4.09 22.51
N GLU A 219 -8.55 -5.32 22.93
CA GLU A 219 -9.87 -5.93 22.75
C GLU A 219 -10.98 -5.01 23.29
N GLY A 220 -12.02 -4.79 22.46
CA GLY A 220 -13.16 -3.94 22.81
C GLY A 220 -12.90 -2.43 22.77
N THR A 221 -11.66 -1.98 22.54
CA THR A 221 -11.32 -0.56 22.40
C THR A 221 -11.16 -0.17 20.94
N ASP A 222 -11.27 1.12 20.63
CA ASP A 222 -10.92 1.64 19.29
C ASP A 222 -9.42 1.96 19.18
N THR A 223 -9.00 2.40 17.99
CA THR A 223 -7.59 2.70 17.70
C THR A 223 -7.00 3.81 18.57
N TYR A 224 -7.81 4.78 19.04
CA TYR A 224 -7.31 5.86 19.90
C TYR A 224 -7.31 5.47 21.37
N GLY A 225 -8.32 4.74 21.84
CA GLY A 225 -8.34 4.16 23.18
C GLY A 225 -7.13 3.26 23.41
N ALA A 226 -6.78 2.44 22.42
CA ALA A 226 -5.57 1.62 22.45
C ALA A 226 -4.28 2.46 22.55
N GLN A 227 -4.19 3.57 21.81
CA GLN A 227 -3.03 4.47 21.87
C GLN A 227 -2.91 5.16 23.23
N VAL A 228 -4.01 5.69 23.76
CA VAL A 228 -4.04 6.34 25.08
C VAL A 228 -3.68 5.37 26.19
N ALA A 229 -4.24 4.16 26.16
CA ALA A 229 -3.94 3.12 27.14
C ALA A 229 -2.47 2.63 27.11
N ALA A 230 -1.79 2.83 25.98
CA ALA A 230 -0.39 2.45 25.80
C ALA A 230 0.61 3.56 26.18
N LEU A 231 0.13 4.77 26.53
CA LEU A 231 1.00 5.84 27.00
C LEU A 231 1.63 5.45 28.34
N PRO A 232 2.93 5.74 28.55
CA PRO A 232 3.53 5.53 29.86
C PRO A 232 2.80 6.37 30.90
N HIS A 233 2.42 5.75 32.02
CA HIS A 233 1.91 6.48 33.17
C HIS A 233 3.03 7.35 33.76
N PRO A 234 2.72 8.59 34.17
CA PRO A 234 3.69 9.51 34.76
C PRO A 234 4.28 8.98 36.07
#